data_AF-Q0FSY9-F1
#
_entry.id   AF-Q0FSY9-F1
#
_cell.length_a   1.000
_cell.length_b   1.000
_cell.length_c   1.000
_cell.angle_alpha   90.00
_cell.angle_beta   90.00
_cell.angle_gamma   90.00
#
_symmetry.space_group_name_H-M   'P 1'
#
loop_
_entity.id
_entity.type
_entity.pdbx_description
1 polymer ?
#
loop_
_entity_poly.entity_id
_entity_poly.type
_entity_poly.pdbx_seq_one_letter_code
_entity_poly.pdbx_strand_id
1 'polypeptide(L)'
;MARATGLPSLVSGNLSAQRSVSGNEMIDNTATNSGSFNPAIVLDLFGGERRSREAALVSLQSAELSVGTARLAYLSSLVTNYIDMRYFQNALAINRQTIETRRETLSLVQSQREAGAATALDEAQAQASLDADLASLPGLESGFYSATYAIATLLAQPVQSIEDRLERGAAQPRPASGADVGVPADLVRNRPDVRAAERNLAAATAEIGIAEAALYPSLTLGGTITRTEGFNSWTFGPSVVLPVLNQPALRAQRDQQAAQAEQSELQWRSSVLDAVEEVQSAQTSYLRNRRAVAGYQRSVASNERVVELSRETYRGGTTTLLDLLTVQRALSSARLTLASSVRDLATSWASLQVAAGKGWSVPTAASSATPTVAGDS
;
A
#
# COMPACT_ATOMS: atom_id res chain seq x y z
N MET A 1 8.67 -23.83 6.33
CA MET A 1 8.17 -25.03 7.04
C MET A 1 6.77 -25.50 6.59
N ALA A 2 6.10 -24.86 5.61
CA ALA A 2 4.77 -25.26 5.13
C ALA A 2 4.72 -26.45 4.14
N ARG A 3 5.87 -27.05 3.76
CA ARG A 3 5.94 -28.20 2.84
C ARG A 3 5.44 -29.53 3.43
N ALA A 4 5.15 -29.56 4.74
CA ALA A 4 4.59 -30.72 5.42
C ALA A 4 3.15 -30.43 5.84
N THR A 5 2.24 -30.21 4.88
CA THR A 5 0.80 -30.20 5.16
C THR A 5 0.10 -31.25 4.29
N GLY A 6 -0.80 -32.05 4.90
CA GLY A 6 -1.56 -33.11 4.23
C GLY A 6 -1.14 -34.52 4.63
N LEU A 7 -1.56 -35.56 3.88
CA LEU A 7 -1.15 -36.96 4.15
C LEU A 7 0.36 -37.15 4.38
N PRO A 8 1.27 -36.41 3.71
CA PRO A 8 2.71 -36.49 3.99
C PRO A 8 3.15 -35.94 5.35
N SER A 9 2.38 -35.05 6.00
CA SER A 9 2.71 -34.55 7.35
C SER A 9 2.34 -35.54 8.44
N LEU A 10 1.40 -36.44 8.14
CA LEU A 10 0.99 -37.51 9.03
C LEU A 10 2.02 -38.63 9.09
N VAL A 11 2.93 -38.72 8.12
CA VAL A 11 3.97 -39.75 8.04
C VAL A 11 5.32 -39.13 8.36
N SER A 12 6.02 -39.69 9.33
CA SER A 12 7.38 -39.32 9.69
C SER A 12 8.27 -40.55 9.78
N GLY A 13 9.58 -40.32 9.69
CA GLY A 13 10.58 -41.38 9.80
C GLY A 13 11.92 -40.78 10.13
N ASN A 14 12.60 -41.36 11.13
CA ASN A 14 13.99 -41.01 11.43
C ASN A 14 14.89 -42.22 11.15
N LEU A 15 16.04 -42.00 10.53
CA LEU A 15 17.10 -42.98 10.39
C LEU A 15 18.31 -42.49 11.19
N SER A 16 18.73 -43.28 12.16
CA SER A 16 19.90 -43.00 13.00
C SER A 16 20.90 -44.15 12.96
N ALA A 17 22.16 -43.82 13.19
CA ALA A 17 23.24 -44.79 13.37
C ALA A 17 24.04 -44.39 14.61
N GLN A 18 24.41 -45.36 15.42
CA GLN A 18 25.14 -45.17 16.65
C GLN A 18 26.28 -46.19 16.75
N ARG A 19 27.44 -45.75 17.19
CA ARG A 19 28.55 -46.62 17.60
C ARG A 19 28.77 -46.42 19.08
N SER A 20 28.58 -47.49 19.86
CA SER A 20 28.95 -47.52 21.27
C SER A 20 30.28 -48.24 21.42
N VAL A 21 31.17 -47.69 22.22
CA VAL A 21 32.49 -48.24 22.49
C VAL A 21 32.62 -48.34 24.01
N SER A 22 32.81 -49.55 24.53
CA SER A 22 32.97 -49.81 25.95
C SER A 22 34.26 -50.59 26.21
N GLY A 23 35.04 -50.14 27.18
CA GLY A 23 36.31 -50.74 27.57
C GLY A 23 36.82 -50.14 28.88
N ASN A 24 37.81 -50.79 29.49
CA ASN A 24 38.52 -50.29 30.67
C ASN A 24 40.00 -50.75 30.61
N GLU A 25 40.90 -50.24 31.46
CA GLU A 25 42.35 -50.55 31.43
C GLU A 25 42.70 -52.04 31.48
N MET A 26 41.79 -52.91 31.96
CA MET A 26 41.98 -54.37 32.01
C MET A 26 41.06 -55.17 31.07
N ILE A 27 40.26 -54.54 30.20
CA ILE A 27 39.31 -55.23 29.30
C ILE A 27 39.43 -54.66 27.88
N ASP A 28 39.56 -55.56 26.89
CA ASP A 28 39.59 -55.20 25.46
C ASP A 28 38.39 -54.33 25.06
N ASN A 29 38.68 -53.32 24.25
CA ASN A 29 37.68 -52.35 23.83
C ASN A 29 36.66 -53.02 22.90
N THR A 30 35.40 -53.10 23.33
CA THR A 30 34.31 -53.67 22.55
C THR A 30 33.54 -52.54 21.87
N ALA A 31 33.45 -52.58 20.55
CA ALA A 31 32.63 -51.65 19.77
C ALA A 31 31.36 -52.34 19.31
N THR A 32 30.21 -51.69 19.49
CA THR A 32 28.91 -52.13 18.98
C THR A 32 28.38 -51.06 18.05
N ASN A 33 28.16 -51.42 16.78
CA ASN A 33 27.49 -50.55 15.82
C ASN A 33 26.00 -50.92 15.75
N SER A 34 25.13 -49.91 15.78
CA SER A 34 23.69 -50.06 15.58
C SER A 34 23.15 -49.02 14.61
N GLY A 35 22.10 -49.37 13.89
CA GLY A 35 21.30 -48.45 13.09
C GLY A 35 19.83 -48.67 13.40
N SER A 36 19.04 -47.59 13.45
CA SER A 36 17.60 -47.66 13.68
C SER A 36 16.82 -46.79 12.71
N PHE A 37 15.72 -47.33 12.19
CA PHE A 37 14.71 -46.58 11.45
C PHE A 37 13.40 -46.58 12.24
N ASN A 38 12.85 -45.39 12.49
CA ASN A 38 11.65 -45.19 13.31
C ASN A 38 10.53 -44.53 12.50
N PRO A 39 9.74 -45.30 11.71
CA PRO A 39 8.58 -44.76 11.01
C PRO A 39 7.42 -44.52 11.97
N ALA A 40 6.65 -43.47 11.74
CA ALA A 40 5.41 -43.17 12.47
C ALA A 40 4.34 -42.55 11.57
N ILE A 41 3.08 -42.92 11.80
CA ILE A 41 1.90 -42.41 11.11
C ILE A 41 0.88 -41.94 12.14
N VAL A 42 0.46 -40.68 12.09
CA VAL A 42 -0.59 -40.14 12.96
C VAL A 42 -1.96 -40.43 12.36
N LEU A 43 -2.87 -40.98 13.18
CA LEU A 43 -4.27 -41.18 12.82
C LEU A 43 -5.11 -40.03 13.39
N ASP A 44 -5.52 -39.12 12.51
CA ASP A 44 -6.27 -37.91 12.85
C ASP A 44 -7.77 -38.20 13.08
N LEU A 45 -8.08 -38.83 14.22
CA LEU A 45 -9.45 -39.21 14.60
C LEU A 45 -10.32 -38.00 14.95
N PHE A 46 -9.75 -37.01 15.65
CA PHE A 46 -10.45 -35.84 16.17
C PHE A 46 -10.24 -34.58 15.33
N GLY A 47 -9.50 -34.67 14.22
CA GLY A 47 -9.37 -33.59 13.24
C GLY A 47 -8.32 -32.53 13.56
N GLY A 48 -7.43 -32.75 14.54
CA GLY A 48 -6.41 -31.78 14.92
C GLY A 48 -5.45 -31.46 13.78
N GLU A 49 -4.97 -32.48 13.07
CA GLU A 49 -4.07 -32.30 11.92
C GLU A 49 -4.81 -31.67 10.72
N ARG A 50 -6.07 -32.06 10.50
CA ARG A 50 -6.92 -31.43 9.48
C ARG A 50 -7.14 -29.94 9.75
N ARG A 51 -7.40 -29.56 11.00
CA ARG A 51 -7.55 -28.17 11.43
C ARG A 51 -6.23 -27.40 11.36
N SER A 52 -5.10 -28.03 11.70
CA SER A 52 -3.76 -27.45 11.52
C SER A 52 -3.47 -27.13 10.05
N ARG A 53 -3.81 -28.05 9.15
CA ARG A 53 -3.73 -27.79 7.70
C ARG A 53 -4.66 -26.67 7.26
N GLU A 54 -5.90 -26.65 7.76
CA GLU A 54 -6.85 -25.57 7.47
C GLU A 54 -6.26 -24.21 7.88
N ALA A 55 -5.80 -24.07 9.13
CA ALA A 55 -5.16 -22.87 9.66
C ALA A 55 -3.97 -22.40 8.80
N ALA A 56 -3.10 -23.33 8.41
CA ALA A 56 -1.95 -23.03 7.55
C ALA A 56 -2.37 -22.55 6.15
N LEU A 57 -3.40 -23.15 5.55
CA LEU A 57 -3.91 -22.75 4.22
C LEU A 57 -4.57 -21.37 4.23
N VAL A 58 -5.40 -21.07 5.24
CA VAL A 58 -6.01 -19.73 5.33
C VAL A 58 -4.99 -18.66 5.71
N SER A 59 -3.96 -19.01 6.50
CA SER A 59 -2.82 -18.12 6.77
C SER A 59 -2.05 -17.79 5.48
N LEU A 60 -1.85 -18.78 4.60
CA LEU A 60 -1.27 -18.55 3.27
C LEU A 60 -2.14 -17.61 2.43
N GLN A 61 -3.46 -17.83 2.39
CA GLN A 61 -4.38 -16.96 1.65
C GLN A 61 -4.36 -15.52 2.20
N SER A 62 -4.26 -15.35 3.53
CA SER A 62 -4.09 -14.03 4.16
C SER A 62 -2.79 -13.35 3.74
N ALA A 63 -1.68 -14.09 3.69
CA ALA A 63 -0.40 -13.58 3.23
C ALA A 63 -0.44 -13.16 1.75
N GLU A 64 -1.10 -13.95 0.88
CA GLU A 64 -1.31 -13.59 -0.53
C GLU A 64 -2.14 -12.31 -0.69
N LEU A 65 -3.19 -12.14 0.12
CA LEU A 65 -4.01 -10.93 0.13
C LEU A 65 -3.22 -9.71 0.65
N SER A 66 -2.34 -9.91 1.62
CA SER A 66 -1.46 -8.84 2.15
C SER A 66 -0.54 -8.25 1.07
N VAL A 67 -0.15 -9.04 0.06
CA VAL A 67 0.57 -8.52 -1.14
C VAL A 67 -0.32 -7.55 -1.94
N GLY A 68 -1.62 -7.84 -2.04
CA GLY A 68 -2.60 -6.95 -2.65
C GLY A 68 -2.71 -5.61 -1.92
N THR A 69 -2.75 -5.63 -0.59
CA THR A 69 -2.75 -4.42 0.24
C THR A 69 -1.47 -3.60 0.05
N ALA A 70 -0.31 -4.25 0.09
CA ALA A 70 0.97 -3.59 -0.17
C ALA A 70 1.03 -2.97 -1.58
N ARG A 71 0.47 -3.66 -2.58
CA ARG A 71 0.37 -3.14 -3.95
C ARG A 71 -0.53 -1.91 -4.04
N LEU A 72 -1.67 -1.89 -3.36
CA LEU A 72 -2.54 -0.70 -3.34
C LEU A 72 -1.87 0.48 -2.66
N ALA A 73 -1.19 0.25 -1.53
CA ALA A 73 -0.41 1.28 -0.85
C ALA A 73 0.68 1.85 -1.78
N TYR A 74 1.42 0.98 -2.46
CA TYR A 74 2.42 1.36 -3.46
C TYR A 74 1.82 2.22 -4.60
N LEU A 75 0.74 1.75 -5.22
CA LEU A 75 0.06 2.47 -6.30
C LEU A 75 -0.48 3.83 -5.83
N SER A 76 -1.07 3.88 -4.63
CA SER A 76 -1.56 5.12 -4.01
C SER A 76 -0.43 6.14 -3.84
N SER A 77 0.70 5.71 -3.27
CA SER A 77 1.88 6.57 -3.10
C SER A 77 2.44 7.03 -4.45
N LEU A 78 2.58 6.14 -5.43
CA LEU A 78 3.13 6.48 -6.74
C LEU A 78 2.25 7.48 -7.49
N VAL A 79 0.94 7.24 -7.52
CA VAL A 79 -0.03 8.11 -8.20
C VAL A 79 -0.10 9.48 -7.53
N THR A 80 -0.12 9.53 -6.20
CA THR A 80 -0.16 10.79 -5.45
C THR A 80 1.09 11.64 -5.72
N ASN A 81 2.28 11.05 -5.63
CA ASN A 81 3.52 11.78 -5.92
C ASN A 81 3.58 12.25 -7.39
N TYR A 82 3.06 11.47 -8.34
CA TYR A 82 2.98 11.90 -9.73
C TYR A 82 2.02 13.10 -9.92
N ILE A 83 0.87 13.08 -9.25
CA ILE A 83 -0.09 14.19 -9.24
C ILE A 83 0.55 15.45 -8.63
N ASP A 84 1.23 15.31 -7.49
CA ASP A 84 1.91 16.41 -6.79
C ASP A 84 3.03 17.01 -7.65
N MET A 85 3.85 16.16 -8.27
CA MET A 85 4.90 16.60 -9.20
C MET A 85 4.32 17.42 -10.35
N ARG A 86 3.24 16.95 -10.99
CA ARG A 86 2.56 17.70 -12.07
C ARG A 86 1.89 18.98 -11.55
N TYR A 87 1.43 18.98 -10.31
CA TYR A 87 0.94 20.20 -9.65
C TYR A 87 2.05 21.24 -9.52
N PHE A 88 3.21 20.89 -8.98
CA PHE A 88 4.33 21.82 -8.80
C PHE A 88 4.85 22.36 -10.14
N GLN A 89 4.89 21.54 -11.19
CA GLN A 89 5.22 22.03 -12.54
C GLN A 89 4.25 23.11 -13.04
N ASN A 90 2.95 22.90 -12.85
CA ASN A 90 1.95 23.90 -13.22
C ASN A 90 2.05 25.16 -12.34
N ALA A 91 2.27 25.00 -11.04
CA ALA A 91 2.46 26.12 -10.12
C ALA A 91 3.70 26.96 -10.48
N LEU A 92 4.81 26.31 -10.84
CA LEU A 92 6.02 26.96 -11.36
C LEU A 92 5.73 27.74 -12.65
N ALA A 93 4.98 27.15 -13.58
CA ALA A 93 4.59 27.83 -14.82
C ALA A 93 3.74 29.08 -14.56
N ILE A 94 2.74 28.98 -13.68
CA ILE A 94 1.90 30.11 -13.25
C ILE A 94 2.73 31.20 -12.58
N ASN A 95 3.66 30.81 -11.70
CA ASN A 95 4.50 31.75 -10.97
C ASN A 95 5.50 32.47 -11.89
N ARG A 96 6.14 31.75 -12.82
CA ARG A 96 7.00 32.34 -13.85
C ARG A 96 6.26 33.34 -14.73
N GLN A 97 5.02 33.03 -15.12
CA GLN A 97 4.17 33.99 -15.86
C GLN A 97 3.80 35.21 -15.02
N THR A 98 3.59 35.02 -13.71
CA THR A 98 3.33 36.11 -12.77
C THR A 98 4.54 37.03 -12.66
N ILE A 99 5.73 36.47 -12.48
CA ILE A 99 7.01 37.20 -12.44
C ILE A 99 7.18 38.04 -13.71
N GLU A 100 6.89 37.47 -14.88
CA GLU A 100 7.00 38.22 -16.14
C GLU A 100 6.05 39.42 -16.18
N THR A 101 4.80 39.22 -15.76
CA THR A 101 3.84 40.34 -15.59
C THR A 101 4.33 41.39 -14.58
N ARG A 102 5.00 40.98 -13.49
CA ARG A 102 5.58 41.93 -12.51
C ARG A 102 6.74 42.72 -13.11
N ARG A 103 7.60 42.10 -13.91
CA ARG A 103 8.70 42.78 -14.62
C ARG A 103 8.17 43.82 -15.61
N GLU A 104 7.15 43.47 -16.39
CA GLU A 104 6.48 44.42 -17.29
C GLU A 104 5.90 45.62 -16.50
N THR A 105 5.27 45.35 -15.35
CA THR A 105 4.69 46.41 -14.50
C THR A 105 5.79 47.31 -13.92
N LEU A 106 6.88 46.75 -13.41
CA LEU A 106 8.03 47.51 -12.91
C LEU A 106 8.64 48.38 -14.00
N SER A 107 8.88 47.83 -15.19
CA SER A 107 9.43 48.58 -16.33
C SER A 107 8.52 49.75 -16.73
N LEU A 108 7.20 49.55 -16.75
CA LEU A 108 6.25 50.62 -17.01
C LEU A 108 6.33 51.74 -15.96
N VAL A 109 6.39 51.39 -14.67
CA VAL A 109 6.48 52.35 -13.57
C VAL A 109 7.79 53.13 -13.62
N GLN A 110 8.90 52.48 -13.96
CA GLN A 110 10.20 53.13 -14.15
C GLN A 110 10.15 54.17 -15.27
N SER A 111 9.61 53.81 -16.44
CA SER A 111 9.44 54.78 -17.54
C SER A 111 8.50 55.93 -17.19
N GLN A 112 7.44 55.69 -16.42
CA GLN A 112 6.55 56.76 -15.95
C GLN A 112 7.24 57.67 -14.93
N ARG A 113 8.08 57.13 -14.04
CA ARG A 113 8.87 57.91 -13.09
C ARG A 113 9.87 58.80 -13.80
N GLU A 114 10.58 58.28 -14.81
CA GLU A 114 11.50 59.07 -15.65
C GLU A 114 10.78 60.22 -16.37
N ALA A 115 9.53 60.02 -16.77
CA ALA A 115 8.67 61.03 -17.36
C ALA A 115 7.99 61.96 -16.33
N GLY A 116 8.23 61.76 -15.03
CA GLY A 116 7.63 62.56 -13.93
C GLY A 116 6.16 62.23 -13.61
N ALA A 117 5.62 61.14 -14.14
CA ALA A 117 4.23 60.71 -13.98
C ALA A 117 4.01 59.65 -12.87
N ALA A 118 5.08 59.07 -12.31
CA ALA A 118 5.02 58.14 -11.18
C ALA A 118 6.03 58.52 -10.07
N THR A 119 5.79 58.01 -8.86
CA THR A 119 6.61 58.34 -7.67
C THR A 119 7.68 57.28 -7.39
N ALA A 120 8.67 57.61 -6.54
CA ALA A 120 9.62 56.62 -6.03
C ALA A 120 8.95 55.54 -5.16
N LEU A 121 7.81 55.86 -4.53
CA LEU A 121 7.01 54.89 -3.79
C LEU A 121 6.41 53.84 -4.73
N ASP A 122 5.89 54.27 -5.88
CA ASP A 122 5.31 53.37 -6.89
C ASP A 122 6.34 52.36 -7.40
N GLU A 123 7.55 52.84 -7.73
CA GLU A 123 8.64 51.95 -8.17
C GLU A 123 9.03 50.96 -7.07
N ALA A 124 9.18 51.42 -5.82
CA ALA A 124 9.51 50.55 -4.69
C ALA A 124 8.42 49.49 -4.44
N GLN A 125 7.15 49.83 -4.62
CA GLN A 125 6.03 48.88 -4.51
C GLN A 125 6.04 47.83 -5.62
N ALA A 126 6.31 48.24 -6.86
CA ALA A 126 6.42 47.31 -7.99
C ALA A 126 7.61 46.35 -7.80
N GLN A 127 8.77 46.88 -7.38
CA GLN A 127 9.97 46.09 -7.08
C GLN A 127 9.71 45.10 -5.94
N ALA A 128 9.13 45.55 -4.81
CA ALA A 128 8.80 44.67 -3.69
C ALA A 128 7.84 43.54 -4.09
N SER A 129 6.90 43.81 -5.00
CA SER A 129 5.99 42.77 -5.50
C SER A 129 6.71 41.75 -6.40
N LEU A 130 7.67 42.20 -7.23
CA LEU A 130 8.49 41.31 -8.04
C LEU A 130 9.38 40.43 -7.17
N ASP A 131 10.03 41.01 -6.17
CA ASP A 131 10.93 40.30 -5.26
C ASP A 131 10.19 39.25 -4.43
N ALA A 132 8.96 39.54 -4.00
CA ALA A 132 8.10 38.58 -3.31
C ALA A 132 7.75 37.36 -4.19
N ASP A 133 7.43 37.60 -5.47
CA ASP A 133 7.11 36.51 -6.40
C ASP A 133 8.38 35.69 -6.73
N LEU A 134 9.55 36.33 -6.91
CA LEU A 134 10.85 35.65 -7.08
C LEU A 134 11.21 34.78 -5.87
N ALA A 135 11.00 35.28 -4.65
CA ALA A 135 11.30 34.55 -3.41
C ALA A 135 10.44 33.30 -3.22
N SER A 136 9.32 33.18 -3.93
CA SER A 136 8.44 32.00 -3.85
C SER A 136 8.86 30.82 -4.73
N LEU A 137 9.71 31.05 -5.75
CA LEU A 137 10.16 30.00 -6.68
C LEU A 137 10.85 28.81 -5.99
N PRO A 138 11.83 29.01 -5.08
CA PRO A 138 12.57 27.89 -4.49
C PRO A 138 11.66 26.91 -3.74
N GLY A 139 10.57 27.38 -3.12
CA GLY A 139 9.60 26.51 -2.45
C GLY A 139 8.86 25.59 -3.42
N LEU A 140 8.48 26.11 -4.59
CA LEU A 140 7.83 25.32 -5.64
C LEU A 140 8.80 24.35 -6.32
N GLU A 141 10.05 24.75 -6.53
CA GLU A 141 11.12 23.89 -7.07
C GLU A 141 11.43 22.74 -6.11
N SER A 142 11.57 23.02 -4.81
CA SER A 142 11.75 22.01 -3.77
C SER A 142 10.60 20.99 -3.76
N GLY A 143 9.36 21.44 -3.90
CA GLY A 143 8.20 20.57 -4.02
C GLY A 143 8.26 19.64 -5.24
N PHE A 144 8.65 20.18 -6.41
CA PHE A 144 8.85 19.39 -7.63
C PHE A 144 9.91 18.30 -7.45
N TYR A 145 11.10 18.66 -6.94
CA TYR A 145 12.19 17.70 -6.74
C TYR A 145 11.85 16.65 -5.68
N SER A 146 11.19 17.05 -4.58
CA SER A 146 10.77 16.11 -3.53
C SER A 146 9.83 15.04 -4.05
N ALA A 147 8.82 15.43 -4.84
CA ALA A 147 7.90 14.48 -5.47
C ALA A 147 8.62 13.58 -6.50
N THR A 148 9.58 14.14 -7.25
CA THR A 148 10.40 13.39 -8.22
C THR A 148 11.29 12.35 -7.54
N TYR A 149 11.94 12.68 -6.42
CA TYR A 149 12.75 11.75 -5.64
C TYR A 149 11.90 10.64 -5.00
N ALA A 150 10.68 10.95 -4.55
CA ALA A 150 9.75 9.96 -4.06
C ALA A 150 9.35 8.95 -5.16
N ILE A 151 9.09 9.43 -6.39
CA ILE A 151 8.83 8.56 -7.54
C ILE A 151 10.04 7.68 -7.85
N ALA A 152 11.25 8.25 -7.88
CA ALA A 152 12.48 7.50 -8.12
C ALA A 152 12.68 6.36 -7.09
N THR A 153 12.44 6.68 -5.81
CA THR A 153 12.48 5.70 -4.71
C THR A 153 11.45 4.58 -4.90
N LEU A 154 10.21 4.93 -5.26
CA LEU A 154 9.14 3.95 -5.53
C LEU A 154 9.43 3.09 -6.77
N LEU A 155 10.14 3.61 -7.75
CA LEU A 155 10.57 2.83 -8.92
C LEU A 155 11.86 2.03 -8.67
N ALA A 156 12.48 2.19 -7.49
CA ALA A 156 13.79 1.64 -7.15
C ALA A 156 14.87 1.99 -8.20
N GLN A 157 14.85 3.24 -8.68
CA GLN A 157 15.75 3.73 -9.72
C GLN A 157 16.46 5.02 -9.27
N PRO A 158 17.70 5.28 -9.74
CA PRO A 158 18.34 6.57 -9.54
C PRO A 158 17.55 7.66 -10.25
N VAL A 159 17.37 8.83 -9.61
CA VAL A 159 16.55 9.92 -10.15
C VAL A 159 17.02 10.37 -11.54
N GLN A 160 18.34 10.40 -11.77
CA GLN A 160 18.96 10.83 -13.02
C GLN A 160 18.49 10.01 -14.23
N SER A 161 17.97 8.79 -14.02
CA SER A 161 17.44 7.94 -15.10
C SER A 161 16.04 8.34 -15.58
N ILE A 162 15.29 9.12 -14.78
CA ILE A 162 13.89 9.49 -15.05
C ILE A 162 13.66 11.00 -15.07
N GLU A 163 14.57 11.79 -14.50
CA GLU A 163 14.45 13.24 -14.32
C GLU A 163 14.13 13.98 -15.63
N ASP A 164 14.95 13.81 -16.68
CA ASP A 164 14.74 14.42 -18.00
C ASP A 164 13.37 14.10 -18.63
N ARG A 165 12.79 12.95 -18.30
CA ARG A 165 11.46 12.56 -18.78
C ARG A 165 10.36 13.25 -17.98
N LEU A 166 10.57 13.40 -16.68
CA LEU A 166 9.61 14.00 -15.76
C LEU A 166 9.59 15.53 -15.92
N GLU A 167 10.74 16.15 -16.18
CA GLU A 167 10.90 17.59 -16.42
C GLU A 167 10.21 18.12 -17.67
N ARG A 168 9.94 17.28 -18.68
CA ARG A 168 9.37 17.68 -19.99
C ARG A 168 8.03 18.41 -19.98
N GLY A 169 7.43 18.64 -18.81
CA GLY A 169 6.20 19.42 -18.63
C GLY A 169 4.97 18.72 -19.21
N ALA A 170 3.93 18.58 -18.40
CA ALA A 170 2.64 18.10 -18.89
C ALA A 170 1.51 18.72 -18.07
N ALA A 171 0.29 18.65 -18.59
CA ALA A 171 -0.89 19.06 -17.84
C ALA A 171 -1.05 18.21 -16.57
N GLN A 172 -1.64 18.81 -15.55
CA GLN A 172 -2.04 18.05 -14.36
C GLN A 172 -3.02 16.94 -14.76
N PRO A 173 -2.90 15.75 -14.16
CA PRO A 173 -3.86 14.67 -14.37
C PRO A 173 -5.27 15.13 -14.01
N ARG A 174 -6.25 14.77 -14.85
CA ARG A 174 -7.66 14.96 -14.56
C ARG A 174 -8.41 13.63 -14.73
N PRO A 175 -9.34 13.29 -13.83
CA PRO A 175 -10.16 12.10 -13.99
C PRO A 175 -10.95 12.16 -15.31
N ALA A 176 -10.83 11.14 -16.16
CA ALA A 176 -11.46 11.11 -17.48
C ALA A 176 -12.98 10.86 -17.43
N SER A 177 -13.46 10.18 -16.40
CA SER A 177 -14.88 9.86 -16.19
C SER A 177 -15.29 10.05 -14.73
N GLY A 178 -16.60 9.95 -14.47
CA GLY A 178 -17.10 9.79 -13.11
C GLY A 178 -16.46 8.57 -12.45
N ALA A 179 -16.22 8.66 -11.14
CA ALA A 179 -15.86 7.50 -10.34
C ALA A 179 -17.13 6.65 -10.16
N ASP A 180 -17.34 5.65 -11.02
CA ASP A 180 -18.30 4.58 -10.74
C ASP A 180 -17.72 3.74 -9.61
N VAL A 181 -18.17 4.08 -8.40
CA VAL A 181 -17.95 3.30 -7.20
C VAL A 181 -19.23 2.50 -7.01
N GLY A 182 -19.10 1.17 -7.05
CA GLY A 182 -20.22 0.26 -6.79
C GLY A 182 -20.80 0.43 -5.38
N VAL A 183 -21.75 -0.43 -5.03
CA VAL A 183 -22.42 -0.38 -3.73
C VAL A 183 -21.40 -0.71 -2.62
N PRO A 184 -21.45 -0.06 -1.44
CA PRO A 184 -20.54 -0.36 -0.32
C PRO A 184 -20.47 -1.85 0.08
N ALA A 185 -21.52 -2.62 -0.18
CA ALA A 185 -21.55 -4.07 0.04
C ALA A 185 -20.52 -4.84 -0.80
N ASP A 186 -20.09 -4.30 -1.95
CA ASP A 186 -19.06 -4.91 -2.79
C ASP A 186 -17.64 -4.66 -2.23
N LEU A 187 -17.46 -3.73 -1.29
CA LEU A 187 -16.16 -3.40 -0.68
C LEU A 187 -15.58 -4.58 0.10
N VAL A 188 -16.42 -5.30 0.85
CA VAL A 188 -16.00 -6.50 1.62
C VAL A 188 -15.44 -7.59 0.69
N ARG A 189 -15.92 -7.65 -0.55
CA ARG A 189 -15.47 -8.64 -1.56
C ARG A 189 -14.25 -8.17 -2.33
N ASN A 190 -14.09 -6.86 -2.49
CA ASN A 190 -13.08 -6.27 -3.36
C ASN A 190 -11.83 -5.81 -2.64
N ARG A 191 -11.85 -5.60 -1.31
CA ARG A 191 -10.70 -5.10 -0.55
C ARG A 191 -9.80 -6.22 -0.04
N PRO A 192 -8.48 -6.21 -0.35
CA PRO A 192 -7.57 -7.27 0.06
C PRO A 192 -7.30 -7.28 1.58
N ASP A 193 -7.28 -6.12 2.24
CA ASP A 193 -7.09 -5.96 3.68
C ASP A 193 -8.27 -6.54 4.49
N VAL A 194 -9.50 -6.23 4.10
CA VAL A 194 -10.71 -6.80 4.74
C VAL A 194 -10.75 -8.32 4.57
N ARG A 195 -10.39 -8.81 3.38
CA ARG A 195 -10.32 -10.25 3.10
C ARG A 195 -9.19 -10.92 3.88
N ALA A 196 -8.04 -10.27 4.04
CA ALA A 196 -6.94 -10.81 4.85
C ALA A 196 -7.37 -10.95 6.32
N ALA A 197 -8.08 -9.96 6.86
CA ALA A 197 -8.65 -10.04 8.21
C ALA A 197 -9.67 -11.18 8.35
N GLU A 198 -10.53 -11.41 7.34
CA GLU A 198 -11.43 -12.57 7.31
C GLU A 198 -10.63 -13.90 7.33
N ARG A 199 -9.56 -14.00 6.55
CA ARG A 199 -8.71 -15.21 6.54
C ARG A 199 -7.97 -15.43 7.87
N ASN A 200 -7.56 -14.36 8.54
CA ASN A 200 -6.96 -14.44 9.88
C ASN A 200 -7.97 -14.93 10.92
N LEU A 201 -9.22 -14.46 10.86
CA LEU A 201 -10.31 -14.99 11.70
C LEU A 201 -10.55 -16.48 11.43
N ALA A 202 -10.57 -16.89 10.17
CA ALA A 202 -10.69 -18.30 9.80
C ALA A 202 -9.51 -19.14 10.36
N ALA A 203 -8.30 -18.59 10.35
CA ALA A 203 -7.12 -19.23 10.93
C ALA A 203 -7.29 -19.44 12.44
N ALA A 204 -7.65 -18.38 13.17
CA ALA A 204 -7.88 -18.43 14.61
C ALA A 204 -9.01 -19.40 14.99
N THR A 205 -10.06 -19.49 14.16
CA THR A 205 -11.15 -20.46 14.36
C THR A 205 -10.66 -21.90 14.18
N ALA A 206 -9.76 -22.16 13.22
CA ALA A 206 -9.16 -23.46 13.03
C ALA A 206 -8.23 -23.84 14.19
N GLU A 207 -7.49 -22.88 14.76
CA GLU A 207 -6.65 -23.08 15.95
C GLU A 207 -7.45 -23.51 17.19
N ILE A 208 -8.70 -23.01 17.36
CA ILE A 208 -9.61 -23.56 18.39
C ILE A 208 -9.84 -25.05 18.17
N GLY A 209 -10.05 -25.48 16.93
CA GLY A 209 -10.25 -26.89 16.58
C GLY A 209 -9.02 -27.75 16.87
N ILE A 210 -7.81 -27.21 16.73
CA ILE A 210 -6.56 -27.90 17.10
C ILE A 210 -6.49 -28.06 18.62
N ALA A 211 -6.77 -26.99 19.38
CA ALA A 211 -6.75 -27.03 20.83
C ALA A 211 -7.86 -27.93 21.41
N GLU A 212 -9.03 -27.97 20.77
CA GLU A 212 -10.12 -28.88 21.11
C GLU A 212 -9.73 -30.34 20.84
N ALA A 213 -9.11 -30.64 19.68
CA ALA A 213 -8.63 -31.99 19.36
C ALA A 213 -7.59 -32.50 20.38
N ALA A 214 -6.77 -31.60 20.95
CA ALA A 214 -5.79 -31.94 21.97
C ALA A 214 -6.40 -32.42 23.30
N LEU A 215 -7.70 -32.19 23.54
CA LEU A 215 -8.43 -32.70 24.72
C LEU A 215 -8.73 -34.20 24.62
N TYR A 216 -8.66 -34.78 23.42
CA TYR A 216 -9.02 -36.15 23.13
C TYR A 216 -7.78 -37.06 22.95
N PRO A 217 -7.95 -38.40 22.99
CA PRO A 217 -6.84 -39.32 22.73
C PRO A 217 -6.20 -39.11 21.36
N SER A 218 -4.87 -39.07 21.31
CA SER A 218 -4.14 -39.16 20.04
C SER A 218 -3.71 -40.60 19.77
N LEU A 219 -3.82 -41.03 18.51
CA LEU A 219 -3.47 -42.37 18.06
C LEU A 219 -2.36 -42.27 16.99
N THR A 220 -1.23 -42.91 17.25
CA THR A 220 -0.09 -42.96 16.33
C THR A 220 0.29 -44.41 16.08
N LEU A 221 0.43 -44.79 14.81
CA LEU A 221 0.97 -46.08 14.39
C LEU A 221 2.45 -45.92 14.13
N GLY A 222 3.29 -46.46 15.02
CA GLY A 222 4.73 -46.32 14.95
C GLY A 222 5.43 -47.65 15.00
N GLY A 223 6.66 -47.66 14.50
CA GLY A 223 7.53 -48.81 14.61
C GLY A 223 8.98 -48.42 14.81
N THR A 224 9.79 -49.41 15.14
CA THR A 224 11.24 -49.27 15.19
C THR A 224 11.85 -50.49 14.53
N ILE A 225 12.72 -50.29 13.56
CA ILE A 225 13.54 -51.32 12.95
C ILE A 225 14.97 -51.05 13.38
N THR A 226 15.55 -51.91 14.20
CA THR A 226 16.93 -51.78 14.70
C THR A 226 17.77 -52.92 14.17
N ARG A 227 18.96 -52.58 13.67
CA ARG A 227 20.00 -53.51 13.30
C ARG A 227 21.22 -53.22 14.17
N THR A 228 21.60 -54.19 14.98
CA THR A 228 22.84 -54.19 15.77
C THR A 228 23.67 -55.39 15.31
N GLU A 229 24.99 -55.34 15.44
CA GLU A 229 25.88 -56.44 15.02
C GLU A 229 25.37 -57.81 15.49
N GLY A 230 25.03 -58.69 14.53
CA GLY A 230 24.51 -60.03 14.79
C GLY A 230 23.02 -60.13 15.18
N PHE A 231 22.31 -59.02 15.36
CA PHE A 231 20.90 -59.02 15.81
C PHE A 231 20.03 -57.97 15.10
N ASN A 232 18.90 -58.41 14.55
CA ASN A 232 17.89 -57.55 13.95
C ASN A 232 16.59 -57.66 14.75
N SER A 233 16.00 -56.52 15.11
CA SER A 233 14.69 -56.47 15.78
C SER A 233 13.79 -55.45 15.10
N TRP A 234 12.51 -55.77 14.99
CA TRP A 234 11.50 -54.80 14.57
C TRP A 234 10.29 -54.85 15.49
N THR A 235 9.68 -53.70 15.71
CA THR A 235 8.39 -53.55 16.37
C THR A 235 7.52 -52.62 15.54
N PHE A 236 6.22 -52.88 15.51
CA PHE A 236 5.24 -51.99 14.89
C PHE A 236 3.92 -52.14 15.65
N GLY A 237 3.30 -51.03 16.02
CA GLY A 237 2.05 -51.07 16.77
C GLY A 237 1.44 -49.70 17.01
N PRO A 238 0.18 -49.68 17.46
CA PRO A 238 -0.48 -48.45 17.85
C PRO A 238 0.06 -47.95 19.19
N SER A 239 0.18 -46.64 19.32
CA SER A 239 0.41 -45.91 20.56
C SER A 239 -0.73 -44.93 20.75
N VAL A 240 -1.38 -44.98 21.92
CA VAL A 240 -2.47 -44.07 22.29
C VAL A 240 -2.03 -43.23 23.46
N VAL A 241 -2.12 -41.91 23.33
CA VAL A 241 -1.85 -40.97 24.42
C VAL A 241 -3.18 -40.31 24.80
N LEU A 242 -3.62 -40.57 26.05
CA LEU A 242 -4.81 -39.97 26.64
C LEU A 242 -4.40 -38.95 27.72
N PRO A 243 -4.68 -37.65 27.53
CA PRO A 243 -4.46 -36.66 28.58
C PRO A 243 -5.47 -36.83 29.71
N VAL A 244 -4.99 -37.07 30.94
CA VAL A 244 -5.84 -37.24 32.14
C VAL A 244 -5.64 -36.09 33.12
N LEU A 245 -4.42 -35.91 33.62
CA LEU A 245 -4.13 -34.91 34.67
C LEU A 245 -3.92 -33.49 34.14
N ASN A 246 -3.53 -33.33 32.87
CA ASN A 246 -3.29 -32.04 32.22
C ASN A 246 -4.55 -31.42 31.56
N GLN A 247 -5.72 -32.03 31.74
CA GLN A 247 -7.00 -31.55 31.20
C GLN A 247 -7.31 -30.08 31.54
N PRO A 248 -7.10 -29.58 32.77
CA PRO A 248 -7.32 -28.16 33.08
C PRO A 248 -6.44 -27.22 32.26
N ALA A 249 -5.17 -27.59 32.04
CA ALA A 249 -4.24 -26.79 31.24
C ALA A 249 -4.64 -26.77 29.76
N LEU A 250 -5.07 -27.92 29.20
CA LEU A 250 -5.53 -28.01 27.82
C LEU A 250 -6.82 -27.21 27.60
N ARG A 251 -7.76 -27.22 28.56
CA ARG A 251 -8.96 -26.37 28.49
C ARG A 251 -8.61 -24.89 28.53
N ALA A 252 -7.69 -24.49 29.39
CA ALA A 252 -7.20 -23.11 29.44
C ALA A 252 -6.54 -22.71 28.11
N GLN A 253 -5.79 -23.60 27.47
CA GLN A 253 -5.21 -23.36 26.14
C GLN A 253 -6.28 -23.20 25.06
N ARG A 254 -7.33 -24.02 25.06
CA ARG A 254 -8.48 -23.84 24.17
C ARG A 254 -9.20 -22.52 24.42
N ASP A 255 -9.44 -22.16 25.68
CA ASP A 255 -10.10 -20.90 26.04
C ASP A 255 -9.24 -19.69 25.62
N GLN A 256 -7.91 -19.81 25.70
CA GLN A 256 -6.98 -18.83 25.13
C GLN A 256 -7.15 -18.70 23.60
N GLN A 257 -7.26 -19.82 22.87
CA GLN A 257 -7.51 -19.78 21.42
C GLN A 257 -8.88 -19.19 21.08
N ALA A 258 -9.91 -19.47 21.89
CA ALA A 258 -11.23 -18.87 21.73
C ALA A 258 -11.18 -17.35 21.88
N ALA A 259 -10.46 -16.84 22.89
CA ALA A 259 -10.24 -15.40 23.06
C ALA A 259 -9.45 -14.77 21.89
N GLN A 260 -8.48 -15.48 21.31
CA GLN A 260 -7.74 -15.01 20.13
C GLN A 260 -8.63 -14.96 18.87
N ALA A 261 -9.57 -15.89 18.73
CA ALA A 261 -10.55 -15.85 17.64
C ALA A 261 -11.53 -14.68 17.81
N GLU A 262 -12.02 -14.43 19.04
CA GLU A 262 -12.85 -13.26 19.34
C GLU A 262 -12.10 -11.95 19.02
N GLN A 263 -10.82 -11.85 19.42
CA GLN A 263 -9.98 -10.72 19.05
C GLN A 263 -9.86 -10.56 17.53
N SER A 264 -9.68 -11.66 16.80
CA SER A 264 -9.59 -11.65 15.32
C SER A 264 -10.92 -11.24 14.67
N GLU A 265 -12.04 -11.61 15.27
CA GLU A 265 -13.37 -11.21 14.82
C GLU A 265 -13.58 -9.70 14.98
N LEU A 266 -13.18 -9.14 16.13
CA LEU A 266 -13.23 -7.70 16.37
C LEU A 266 -12.33 -6.93 15.38
N GLN A 267 -11.14 -7.46 15.09
CA GLN A 267 -10.25 -6.87 14.07
C GLN A 267 -10.88 -6.89 12.68
N TRP A 268 -11.50 -7.99 12.28
CA TRP A 268 -12.22 -8.06 11.00
C TRP A 268 -13.39 -7.06 10.96
N ARG A 269 -14.21 -6.99 12.00
CA ARG A 269 -15.30 -6.00 12.09
C ARG A 269 -14.78 -4.57 12.01
N SER A 270 -13.68 -4.24 12.70
CA SER A 270 -13.02 -2.94 12.58
C SER A 270 -12.60 -2.65 11.13
N SER A 271 -11.91 -3.60 10.48
CA SER A 271 -11.45 -3.42 9.10
C SER A 271 -12.59 -3.15 8.10
N VAL A 272 -13.77 -3.74 8.35
CA VAL A 272 -14.97 -3.49 7.54
C VAL A 272 -15.49 -2.06 7.77
N LEU A 273 -15.54 -1.61 9.02
CA LEU A 273 -15.99 -0.25 9.36
C LEU A 273 -15.04 0.80 8.79
N ASP A 274 -13.72 0.61 8.97
CA ASP A 274 -12.68 1.47 8.42
C ASP A 274 -12.78 1.56 6.89
N ALA A 275 -12.99 0.43 6.22
CA ALA A 275 -13.17 0.38 4.78
C ALA A 275 -14.40 1.15 4.28
N VAL A 276 -15.52 1.10 5.02
CA VAL A 276 -16.73 1.85 4.70
C VAL A 276 -16.49 3.36 4.90
N GLU A 277 -15.86 3.75 6.00
CA GLU A 277 -15.52 5.14 6.29
C GLU A 277 -14.61 5.73 5.21
N GLU A 278 -13.54 5.04 4.83
CA GLU A 278 -12.59 5.48 3.82
C GLU A 278 -13.27 5.75 2.47
N VAL A 279 -14.17 4.86 2.04
CA VAL A 279 -14.89 5.01 0.77
C VAL A 279 -15.87 6.17 0.82
N GLN A 280 -16.64 6.31 1.90
CA GLN A 280 -17.59 7.41 2.06
C GLN A 280 -16.86 8.77 2.11
N SER A 281 -15.74 8.83 2.81
CA SER A 281 -14.89 10.01 2.92
C SER A 281 -14.24 10.37 1.57
N ALA A 282 -13.70 9.38 0.85
CA ALA A 282 -13.10 9.59 -0.46
C ALA A 282 -14.15 9.99 -1.52
N GLN A 283 -15.35 9.39 -1.49
CA GLN A 283 -16.45 9.75 -2.39
C GLN A 283 -16.91 11.18 -2.14
N THR A 284 -17.09 11.57 -0.87
CA THR A 284 -17.46 12.92 -0.50
C THR A 284 -16.39 13.91 -0.97
N SER A 285 -15.12 13.62 -0.70
CA SER A 285 -13.98 14.45 -1.11
C SER A 285 -13.94 14.66 -2.62
N TYR A 286 -14.08 13.58 -3.41
CA TYR A 286 -14.12 13.66 -4.87
C TYR A 286 -15.27 14.54 -5.37
N LEU A 287 -16.49 14.35 -4.86
CA LEU A 287 -17.65 15.14 -5.27
C LEU A 287 -17.53 16.62 -4.89
N ARG A 288 -16.94 16.93 -3.72
CA ARG A 288 -16.70 18.30 -3.26
C ARG A 288 -15.60 18.97 -4.07
N ASN A 289 -14.47 18.29 -4.29
CA ASN A 289 -13.35 18.80 -5.10
C ASN A 289 -13.77 19.04 -6.55
N ARG A 290 -14.63 18.19 -7.12
CA ARG A 290 -15.16 18.39 -8.48
C ARG A 290 -15.96 19.69 -8.59
N ARG A 291 -16.78 20.01 -7.58
CA ARG A 291 -17.52 21.28 -7.52
C ARG A 291 -16.59 22.46 -7.27
N ALA A 292 -15.58 22.28 -6.42
CA ALA A 292 -14.59 23.31 -6.11
C ALA A 292 -13.80 23.74 -7.36
N VAL A 293 -13.30 22.79 -8.16
CA VAL A 293 -12.60 23.08 -9.42
C VAL A 293 -13.46 23.94 -10.34
N ALA A 294 -14.73 23.60 -10.53
CA ALA A 294 -15.65 24.40 -11.36
C ALA A 294 -15.87 25.82 -10.80
N GLY A 295 -15.91 25.97 -9.48
CA GLY A 295 -15.98 27.28 -8.80
C GLY A 295 -14.73 28.12 -9.01
N TYR A 296 -13.55 27.52 -8.81
CA TYR A 296 -12.26 28.21 -8.97
C TYR A 296 -11.96 28.56 -10.44
N GLN A 297 -12.43 27.77 -11.41
CA GLN A 297 -12.37 28.15 -12.83
C GLN A 297 -13.11 29.46 -13.10
N ARG A 298 -14.33 29.61 -12.57
CA ARG A 298 -15.08 30.88 -12.68
C ARG A 298 -14.38 32.02 -11.95
N SER A 299 -13.80 31.75 -10.77
CA SER A 299 -13.04 32.74 -10.01
C SER A 299 -11.84 33.27 -10.80
N VAL A 300 -11.08 32.38 -11.46
CA VAL A 300 -9.97 32.78 -12.34
C VAL A 300 -10.48 33.65 -13.48
N ALA A 301 -11.52 33.22 -14.21
CA ALA A 301 -12.07 34.00 -15.31
C ALA A 301 -12.54 35.41 -14.90
N SER A 302 -13.19 35.54 -13.73
CA SER A 302 -13.58 36.85 -13.19
C SER A 302 -12.36 37.72 -12.84
N ASN A 303 -11.33 37.16 -12.20
CA ASN A 303 -10.12 37.90 -11.86
C ASN A 303 -9.31 38.30 -13.09
N GLU A 304 -9.31 37.49 -14.15
CA GLU A 304 -8.68 37.84 -15.44
C GLU A 304 -9.34 39.08 -16.04
N ARG A 305 -10.68 39.13 -16.03
CA ARG A 305 -11.42 40.30 -16.51
C ARG A 305 -11.15 41.55 -15.66
N VAL A 306 -11.05 41.41 -14.34
CA VAL A 306 -10.72 42.52 -13.43
C VAL A 306 -9.32 43.06 -13.73
N VAL A 307 -8.32 42.18 -13.89
CA VAL A 307 -6.95 42.60 -14.21
C VAL A 307 -6.88 43.30 -15.58
N GLU A 308 -7.60 42.81 -16.57
CA GLU A 308 -7.68 43.43 -17.90
C GLU A 308 -8.20 44.88 -17.79
N LEU A 309 -9.35 45.07 -17.14
CA LEU A 309 -9.95 46.40 -16.95
C LEU A 309 -9.06 47.33 -16.11
N SER A 310 -8.49 46.82 -15.01
CA SER A 310 -7.59 47.62 -14.15
C SER A 310 -6.32 48.07 -14.89
N ARG A 311 -5.80 47.27 -15.82
CA ARG A 311 -4.67 47.68 -16.68
C ARG A 311 -5.03 48.84 -17.61
N GLU A 312 -6.23 48.80 -18.20
CA GLU A 312 -6.73 49.89 -19.05
C GLU A 312 -6.90 51.19 -18.26
N THR A 313 -7.55 51.13 -17.09
CA THR A 313 -7.77 52.30 -16.24
C THR A 313 -6.47 52.85 -15.66
N TYR A 314 -5.50 51.99 -15.34
CA TYR A 314 -4.18 52.43 -14.86
C TYR A 314 -3.41 53.19 -15.94
N ARG A 315 -3.41 52.68 -17.18
CA ARG A 315 -2.81 53.41 -18.32
C ARG A 315 -3.53 54.72 -18.62
N GLY A 316 -4.84 54.79 -18.39
CA GLY A 316 -5.63 56.01 -18.51
C GLY A 316 -5.51 56.98 -17.32
N GLY A 317 -4.74 56.63 -16.27
CA GLY A 317 -4.56 57.47 -15.08
C GLY A 317 -5.77 57.54 -14.14
N THR A 318 -6.73 56.62 -14.26
CA THR A 318 -7.98 56.61 -13.48
C THR A 318 -7.99 55.62 -12.31
N THR A 319 -6.93 54.82 -12.13
CA THR A 319 -6.74 53.95 -10.96
C THR A 319 -5.28 54.01 -10.48
N THR A 320 -5.03 53.57 -9.24
CA THR A 320 -3.69 53.63 -8.64
C THR A 320 -2.85 52.40 -8.99
N LEU A 321 -1.52 52.49 -8.88
CA LEU A 321 -0.65 51.32 -9.01
C LEU A 321 -0.98 50.26 -7.94
N LEU A 322 -1.31 50.70 -6.73
CA LEU A 322 -1.67 49.80 -5.63
C LEU A 322 -2.90 48.94 -5.98
N ASP A 323 -3.92 49.54 -6.62
CA ASP A 323 -5.11 48.81 -7.08
C ASP A 323 -4.73 47.77 -8.14
N LEU A 324 -3.90 48.15 -9.13
CA LEU A 324 -3.41 47.24 -10.16
C LEU A 324 -2.61 46.07 -9.57
N LEU A 325 -1.68 46.33 -8.65
CA LEU A 325 -0.87 45.30 -8.00
C LEU A 325 -1.75 44.36 -7.16
N THR A 326 -2.80 44.90 -6.53
CA THR A 326 -3.76 44.13 -5.72
C THR A 326 -4.57 43.17 -6.57
N VAL A 327 -5.13 43.62 -7.70
CA VAL A 327 -5.90 42.72 -8.58
C VAL A 327 -5.02 41.69 -9.28
N GLN A 328 -3.78 42.05 -9.64
CA GLN A 328 -2.80 41.09 -10.16
C GLN A 328 -2.47 40.00 -9.13
N ARG A 329 -2.32 40.37 -7.86
CA ARG A 329 -2.11 39.41 -6.75
C ARG A 329 -3.33 38.51 -6.54
N ALA A 330 -4.54 39.05 -6.66
CA ALA A 330 -5.77 38.26 -6.58
C ALA A 330 -5.86 37.22 -7.71
N LEU A 331 -5.49 37.60 -8.94
CA LEU A 331 -5.44 36.68 -10.07
C LEU A 331 -4.37 35.58 -9.89
N SER A 332 -3.14 35.91 -9.48
CA SER A 332 -2.10 34.91 -9.27
C SER A 332 -2.50 33.91 -8.18
N SER A 333 -3.07 34.40 -7.06
CA SER A 333 -3.63 33.56 -6.00
C SER A 333 -4.77 32.66 -6.49
N ALA A 334 -5.70 33.20 -7.30
CA ALA A 334 -6.81 32.42 -7.86
C ALA A 334 -6.31 31.30 -8.80
N ARG A 335 -5.29 31.56 -9.62
CA ARG A 335 -4.68 30.56 -10.51
C ARG A 335 -3.98 29.45 -9.73
N LEU A 336 -3.21 29.79 -8.69
CA LEU A 336 -2.57 28.81 -7.82
C LEU A 336 -3.61 27.98 -7.04
N THR A 337 -4.68 28.60 -6.56
CA THR A 337 -5.79 27.91 -5.88
C THR A 337 -6.49 26.92 -6.82
N LEU A 338 -6.73 27.32 -8.08
CA LEU A 338 -7.28 26.41 -9.09
C LEU A 338 -6.31 25.23 -9.35
N ALA A 339 -5.02 25.50 -9.48
CA ALA A 339 -4.01 24.45 -9.67
C ALA A 339 -3.99 23.47 -8.48
N SER A 340 -4.08 23.94 -7.24
CA SER A 340 -4.20 23.08 -6.05
C SER A 340 -5.51 22.30 -6.04
N SER A 341 -6.63 22.92 -6.41
CA SER A 341 -7.92 22.24 -6.43
C SER A 341 -7.99 21.13 -7.49
N VAL A 342 -7.31 21.29 -8.63
CA VAL A 342 -7.20 20.24 -9.65
C VAL A 342 -6.35 19.07 -9.13
N ARG A 343 -5.25 19.34 -8.42
CA ARG A 343 -4.47 18.32 -7.70
C ARG A 343 -5.35 17.55 -6.71
N ASP A 344 -6.11 18.25 -5.86
CA ASP A 344 -6.97 17.63 -4.85
C ASP A 344 -8.08 16.78 -5.48
N LEU A 345 -8.64 17.21 -6.62
CA LEU A 345 -9.59 16.42 -7.39
C LEU A 345 -8.95 15.12 -7.90
N ALA A 346 -7.74 15.18 -8.45
CA ALA A 346 -7.03 14.01 -8.95
C ALA A 346 -6.66 13.05 -7.80
N THR A 347 -6.15 13.56 -6.69
CA THR A 347 -5.79 12.76 -5.52
C THR A 347 -7.02 12.10 -4.90
N SER A 348 -8.11 12.85 -4.68
CA SER A 348 -9.36 12.28 -4.15
C SER A 348 -9.97 11.22 -5.07
N TRP A 349 -9.84 11.36 -6.39
CA TRP A 349 -10.24 10.31 -7.33
C TRP A 349 -9.37 9.05 -7.17
N ALA A 350 -8.05 9.20 -7.06
CA ALA A 350 -7.14 8.08 -6.86
C ALA A 350 -7.42 7.36 -5.53
N SER A 351 -7.56 8.11 -4.42
CA SER A 351 -7.94 7.59 -3.11
C SER A 351 -9.26 6.82 -3.17
N LEU A 352 -10.23 7.31 -3.94
CA LEU A 352 -11.52 6.63 -4.11
C LEU A 352 -11.38 5.30 -4.88
N GLN A 353 -10.54 5.24 -5.92
CA GLN A 353 -10.28 3.98 -6.61
C GLN A 353 -9.56 2.97 -5.70
N VAL A 354 -8.59 3.43 -4.90
CA VAL A 354 -7.85 2.60 -3.94
C VAL A 354 -8.78 2.09 -2.83
N ALA A 355 -9.60 2.96 -2.24
CA ALA A 355 -10.55 2.60 -1.20
C ALA A 355 -11.62 1.63 -1.71
N ALA A 356 -11.98 1.71 -2.99
CA ALA A 356 -12.85 0.74 -3.66
C ALA A 356 -12.17 -0.60 -3.98
N GLY A 357 -10.89 -0.77 -3.67
CA GLY A 357 -10.11 -1.98 -3.95
C GLY A 357 -9.79 -2.17 -5.43
N LYS A 358 -9.72 -1.11 -6.24
CA LYS A 358 -9.31 -1.24 -7.65
C LYS A 358 -7.78 -1.22 -7.78
N GLY A 359 -7.23 -2.17 -8.54
CA GLY A 359 -5.80 -2.23 -8.89
C GLY A 359 -4.95 -3.20 -8.07
N TRP A 360 -5.51 -3.90 -7.08
CA TRP A 360 -4.75 -4.90 -6.32
C TRP A 360 -4.62 -6.24 -7.05
N SER A 361 -5.62 -6.63 -7.85
CA SER A 361 -5.51 -7.81 -8.71
C SER A 361 -4.67 -7.47 -9.94
N VAL A 362 -3.56 -8.19 -10.13
CA VAL A 362 -2.96 -8.24 -11.47
C VAL A 362 -3.85 -9.19 -12.26
N PRO A 363 -4.40 -8.78 -13.42
CA PRO A 363 -4.91 -9.77 -14.36
C PRO A 363 -3.75 -10.72 -14.62
N THR A 364 -3.84 -11.97 -14.14
CA THR A 364 -2.92 -13.00 -14.55
C THR A 364 -2.98 -12.98 -16.07
N ALA A 365 -1.89 -12.58 -16.73
CA ALA A 365 -1.84 -12.58 -18.18
C ALA A 365 -2.33 -13.97 -18.60
N ALA A 366 -3.51 -14.02 -19.24
CA ALA A 366 -4.11 -15.27 -19.64
C ALA A 366 -3.03 -16.03 -20.41
N SER A 367 -2.67 -17.21 -19.90
CA SER A 367 -1.70 -18.13 -20.48
C SER A 367 -1.86 -18.11 -22.00
N SER A 368 -0.98 -17.39 -22.68
CA SER A 368 -1.05 -17.24 -24.12
C SER A 368 -0.65 -18.57 -24.72
N ALA A 369 -1.63 -19.17 -25.41
CA ALA A 369 -1.50 -20.22 -26.41
C ALA A 369 -0.72 -21.47 -25.98
N THR A 370 -1.48 -22.53 -25.68
CA THR A 370 -1.07 -23.91 -26.01
C THR A 370 -0.51 -23.90 -27.45
N PRO A 371 0.75 -24.29 -27.70
CA PRO A 371 1.21 -24.43 -29.06
C PRO A 371 0.40 -25.57 -29.68
N THR A 372 -0.38 -25.22 -30.69
CA THR A 372 -1.01 -26.20 -31.58
C THR A 372 0.13 -26.97 -32.24
N VAL A 373 0.32 -28.23 -31.84
CA VAL A 373 1.22 -29.14 -32.55
C VAL A 373 0.61 -29.35 -33.93
N ALA A 374 1.19 -28.70 -34.93
CA ALA A 374 0.92 -28.99 -36.32
C ALA A 374 1.35 -30.44 -36.58
N GLY A 375 0.44 -31.22 -37.18
CA GLY A 375 0.69 -32.61 -37.54
C GLY A 375 1.79 -32.70 -38.60
N ASP A 376 2.67 -33.68 -38.40
CA ASP A 376 3.52 -34.18 -39.48
C ASP A 376 2.71 -35.13 -40.37
N SER A 377 2.85 -34.85 -41.66
CA SER A 377 2.49 -35.64 -42.84
C SER A 377 3.12 -37.03 -42.89
#